data_AF-A0A960AUZ0-F1
#
_entry.id   AF-A0A960AUZ0-F1
#
_cell.length_a   1.000
_cell.length_b   1.000
_cell.length_c   1.000
_cell.angle_alpha   90.00
_cell.angle_beta   90.00
_cell.angle_gamma   90.00
#
_symmetry.space_group_name_H-M   'P 1'
#
loop_
_entity.id
_entity.type
_entity.pdbx_description
1 polymer ?
#
loop_
_entity_poly.entity_id
_entity_poly.type
_entity_poly.pdbx_seq_one_letter_code
_entity_poly.pdbx_strand_id
1 'polypeptide(L)'
;MSMTTAEILKPRLRGVLHTWAVPVAAVIGATLLMLANGARERIGTGVWAMTLTGLFAVSATYHRGTWRPAVRAWLQRVDHSMIFVFIAGS
;
A
#
# COMPACT_ATOMS: atom_id res chain seq x y z
N MET A 1 18.03 -31.38 23.47
CA MET A 1 17.35 -30.19 24.03
C MET A 1 16.45 -29.64 22.92
N SER A 2 15.19 -30.07 22.91
CA SER A 2 14.23 -29.80 21.83
C SER A 2 13.72 -28.37 21.95
N MET A 3 14.11 -27.49 21.02
CA MET A 3 13.36 -26.24 20.84
C MET A 3 12.07 -26.60 20.09
N THR A 4 10.97 -26.79 20.81
CA THR A 4 9.65 -26.55 20.23
C THR A 4 9.50 -25.03 20.08
N THR A 5 10.21 -24.45 19.10
CA THR A 5 9.92 -23.10 18.66
C THR A 5 8.48 -23.16 18.19
N ALA A 6 7.55 -22.64 18.99
CA ALA A 6 6.21 -22.37 18.50
C ALA A 6 6.40 -21.68 17.15
N GLU A 7 6.00 -22.32 16.06
CA GLU A 7 6.00 -21.68 14.75
C GLU A 7 5.33 -20.34 14.95
N ILE A 8 6.07 -19.23 14.78
CA ILE A 8 5.48 -17.91 14.93
C ILE A 8 4.50 -17.76 13.77
N LEU A 9 3.25 -18.12 14.03
CA LEU A 9 2.18 -18.09 13.06
C LEU A 9 2.03 -16.67 12.52
N LYS A 10 1.85 -16.55 11.21
CA LYS A 10 1.64 -15.25 10.56
C LYS A 10 0.45 -14.53 11.21
N PRO A 11 0.59 -13.29 11.72
CA PRO A 11 -0.51 -12.59 12.39
C PRO A 11 -1.73 -12.44 11.47
N ARG A 12 -2.91 -12.81 11.97
CA ARG A 12 -4.16 -12.86 11.16
C ARG A 12 -4.56 -11.50 10.58
N LEU A 13 -4.30 -10.41 11.32
CA LEU A 13 -4.66 -9.04 10.93
C LEU A 13 -3.61 -8.35 10.05
N ARG A 14 -2.48 -9.02 9.76
CA ARG A 14 -1.41 -8.45 8.93
C ARG A 14 -1.95 -8.10 7.54
N GLY A 15 -1.82 -6.83 7.16
CA GLY A 15 -2.24 -6.30 5.85
C GLY A 15 -3.74 -6.07 5.67
N VAL A 16 -4.59 -6.34 6.67
CA VAL A 16 -6.06 -6.19 6.53
C VAL A 16 -6.46 -4.74 6.31
N LEU A 17 -5.91 -3.81 7.10
CA LEU A 17 -6.20 -2.38 6.95
C LEU A 17 -5.81 -1.86 5.57
N HIS A 18 -4.60 -2.20 5.09
CA HIS A 18 -4.15 -1.80 3.76
C HIS A 18 -5.06 -2.35 2.66
N THR A 19 -5.51 -3.61 2.78
CA THR A 19 -6.41 -4.23 1.80
C THR A 19 -7.71 -3.45 1.64
N TRP A 20 -8.31 -3.00 2.74
CA TRP A 20 -9.52 -2.18 2.71
C TRP A 20 -9.25 -0.71 2.36
N ALA A 21 -8.06 -0.20 2.67
CA ALA A 21 -7.65 1.14 2.32
C ALA A 21 -7.45 1.32 0.81
N VAL A 22 -7.10 0.27 0.05
CA VAL A 22 -6.97 0.34 -1.43
C VAL A 22 -8.25 0.84 -2.11
N PRO A 23 -9.41 0.15 -2.00
CA PRO A 23 -10.63 0.61 -2.66
C PRO A 23 -11.13 1.95 -2.09
N VAL A 24 -10.93 2.20 -0.80
CA VAL A 24 -11.31 3.49 -0.17
C VAL A 24 -10.49 4.64 -0.76
N ALA A 25 -9.17 4.52 -0.82
CA ALA A 25 -8.28 5.53 -1.40
C ALA A 25 -8.56 5.74 -2.89
N ALA A 26 -8.79 4.66 -3.64
CA ALA A 26 -9.12 4.75 -5.06
C ALA A 26 -10.44 5.50 -5.31
N VAL A 27 -11.49 5.18 -4.55
CA VAL A 27 -12.80 5.85 -4.69
C VAL A 27 -12.70 7.32 -4.29
N ILE A 28 -12.13 7.64 -3.13
CA ILE A 28 -11.98 9.02 -2.66
C ILE A 28 -11.13 9.83 -3.65
N GLY A 29 -9.99 9.28 -4.08
CA GLY A 29 -9.11 9.92 -5.04
C GLY A 29 -9.78 10.18 -6.39
N ALA A 30 -10.52 9.21 -6.92
CA ALA A 30 -11.30 9.38 -8.14
C ALA A 30 -12.39 10.45 -7.99
N THR A 31 -13.11 10.46 -6.85
CA THR A 31 -14.12 11.49 -6.57
C THR A 31 -13.49 12.88 -6.54
N LEU A 32 -12.38 13.07 -5.81
CA LEU A 32 -11.69 14.36 -5.76
C LEU A 32 -11.18 14.81 -7.13
N LEU A 33 -10.64 13.87 -7.92
CA LEU A 33 -10.16 14.17 -9.27
C LEU A 33 -11.31 14.64 -10.19
N MET A 34 -12.51 14.06 -10.07
CA MET A 34 -13.70 14.48 -10.83
C MET A 34 -14.23 15.85 -10.39
N LEU A 35 -14.09 16.18 -9.11
CA LEU A 35 -14.50 17.48 -8.54
C LEU A 35 -13.47 18.60 -8.77
N ALA A 36 -12.24 18.26 -9.17
CA ALA A 36 -11.17 19.23 -9.36
C ALA A 36 -11.44 20.16 -10.57
N ASN A 37 -11.49 21.46 -10.29
CA ASN A 37 -11.81 22.53 -11.24
C ASN A 37 -10.55 23.26 -11.70
N GLY A 38 -9.74 22.56 -12.51
CA GLY A 38 -8.56 23.15 -13.16
C GLY A 38 -7.46 22.12 -13.42
N ALA A 39 -6.54 22.45 -14.32
CA ALA A 39 -5.49 21.52 -14.73
C ALA A 39 -4.51 21.23 -13.59
N ARG A 40 -4.12 22.26 -12.82
CA ARG A 40 -3.17 22.13 -11.70
C ARG A 40 -3.75 21.28 -10.57
N GLU A 41 -5.00 21.52 -10.23
CA GLU A 41 -5.76 20.81 -9.20
C GLU A 41 -5.93 19.34 -9.56
N ARG A 42 -6.27 19.06 -10.83
CA ARG A 42 -6.38 17.69 -11.35
C ARG A 42 -5.06 16.94 -11.31
N ILE A 43 -3.97 17.60 -11.72
CA ILE A 43 -2.63 16.99 -11.68
C ILE A 43 -2.24 16.68 -10.23
N GLY A 44 -2.34 17.67 -9.33
CA GLY A 44 -1.98 17.48 -7.91
C GLY A 44 -2.81 16.38 -7.25
N THR A 45 -4.14 16.44 -7.40
CA THR A 45 -5.07 15.44 -6.86
C THR A 45 -4.83 14.06 -7.46
N GLY A 46 -4.57 13.99 -8.78
CA GLY A 46 -4.28 12.74 -9.47
C GLY A 46 -2.99 12.10 -8.98
N VAL A 47 -1.91 12.87 -8.81
CA VAL A 47 -0.64 12.40 -8.24
C VAL A 47 -0.86 11.88 -6.83
N TRP A 48 -1.51 12.66 -5.96
CA TRP A 48 -1.83 12.27 -4.60
C TRP A 48 -2.66 10.98 -4.54
N ALA A 49 -3.71 10.88 -5.35
CA ALA A 49 -4.60 9.71 -5.38
C ALA A 49 -3.85 8.45 -5.85
N MET A 50 -3.00 8.57 -6.87
CA MET A 50 -2.23 7.44 -7.40
C MET A 50 -1.18 6.97 -6.40
N THR A 51 -0.42 7.88 -5.78
CA THR A 51 0.63 7.50 -4.83
C THR A 51 0.05 6.91 -3.54
N LEU A 52 -1.05 7.46 -3.01
CA LEU A 52 -1.75 6.92 -1.85
C LEU A 52 -2.33 5.52 -2.13
N THR A 53 -3.03 5.37 -3.25
CA THR A 53 -3.62 4.07 -3.63
C THR A 53 -2.52 3.03 -3.87
N GLY A 54 -1.44 3.43 -4.55
CA GLY A 54 -0.26 2.59 -4.77
C GLY A 54 0.40 2.14 -3.47
N LEU A 55 0.54 3.05 -2.49
CA LEU A 55 1.10 2.73 -1.17
C LEU A 55 0.30 1.61 -0.49
N PHE A 56 -1.02 1.74 -0.43
CA PHE A 56 -1.86 0.71 0.17
C PHE A 56 -1.86 -0.59 -0.63
N ALA A 57 -1.83 -0.52 -1.97
CA ALA A 57 -1.86 -1.70 -2.83
C ALA A 57 -0.58 -2.53 -2.73
N VAL A 58 0.58 -1.88 -2.77
CA VAL A 58 1.88 -2.52 -2.56
C VAL A 58 1.93 -3.14 -1.16
N SER A 59 1.51 -2.40 -0.14
CA SER A 59 1.55 -2.86 1.25
C SER A 59 0.64 -4.06 1.52
N ALA A 60 -0.59 -4.01 1.00
CA ALA A 60 -1.52 -5.14 1.06
C ALA A 60 -0.92 -6.38 0.38
N THR A 61 -0.33 -6.20 -0.81
CA THR A 61 0.32 -7.29 -1.57
C THR A 61 1.48 -7.91 -0.79
N TYR A 62 2.38 -7.08 -0.23
CA TYR A 62 3.50 -7.54 0.59
C TYR A 62 3.03 -8.34 1.82
N HIS A 63 2.01 -7.85 2.51
CA HIS A 63 1.57 -8.40 3.78
C HIS A 63 0.64 -9.63 3.66
N ARG A 64 -0.23 -9.68 2.64
CA ARG A 64 -1.23 -10.74 2.51
C ARG A 64 -0.68 -11.99 1.84
N GLY A 65 0.20 -11.86 0.85
CA GLY A 65 0.71 -13.02 0.12
C GLY A 65 1.67 -13.91 0.91
N THR A 66 1.83 -15.14 0.43
CA THR A 66 2.83 -16.11 0.89
C THR A 66 3.88 -16.22 -0.21
N TRP A 67 4.91 -15.39 -0.09
CA TRP A 67 5.91 -15.19 -1.14
C TRP A 67 7.17 -16.00 -0.88
N ARG A 68 7.84 -16.42 -1.96
CA ARG A 68 9.22 -16.95 -1.87
C ARG A 68 10.15 -15.90 -1.23
N PRO A 69 11.19 -16.29 -0.48
CA PRO A 69 12.04 -15.35 0.27
C PRO A 69 12.57 -14.16 -0.55
N ALA A 70 13.05 -14.41 -1.77
CA ALA A 70 13.55 -13.36 -2.67
C ALA A 70 12.47 -12.34 -3.06
N VAL A 71 11.27 -12.82 -3.41
CA VAL A 71 10.12 -11.97 -3.76
C VAL A 71 9.67 -11.16 -2.55
N ARG A 72 9.62 -11.80 -1.37
CA ARG A 72 9.28 -11.13 -0.12
C ARG A 72 10.25 -9.98 0.20
N ALA A 73 11.55 -10.20 0.03
CA ALA A 73 12.57 -9.18 0.28
C ALA A 73 12.46 -8.01 -0.70
N TRP A 74 12.15 -8.29 -1.97
CA TRP A 74 11.91 -7.25 -2.97
C TRP A 74 10.63 -6.46 -2.67
N LEU A 75 9.50 -7.13 -2.42
CA LEU A 75 8.24 -6.47 -2.04
C LEU A 75 8.37 -5.63 -0.77
N GLN A 76 9.17 -6.09 0.20
CA GLN A 76 9.46 -5.31 1.41
C GLN A 76 10.16 -3.99 1.06
N ARG A 77 11.11 -3.99 0.12
CA ARG A 77 11.76 -2.74 -0.31
C ARG A 77 10.77 -1.81 -1.00
N VAL A 78 9.95 -2.34 -1.92
CA VAL A 78 8.93 -1.53 -2.61
C VAL A 78 7.93 -0.94 -1.62
N ASP A 79 7.45 -1.73 -0.65
CA ASP A 79 6.53 -1.30 0.41
C ASP A 79 7.09 -0.13 1.24
N HIS A 80 8.34 -0.23 1.70
CA HIS A 80 8.99 0.87 2.42
C HIS A 80 9.23 2.09 1.53
N SER A 81 9.62 1.88 0.26
CA SER A 81 9.84 2.97 -0.69
C SER A 81 8.57 3.76 -0.98
N MET A 82 7.40 3.11 -0.98
CA MET A 82 6.13 3.79 -1.26
C MET A 82 5.79 4.88 -0.25
N ILE A 83 6.30 4.81 0.99
CA ILE A 83 6.14 5.89 1.98
C ILE A 83 6.77 7.18 1.44
N PHE A 84 8.00 7.11 0.92
CA PHE A 84 8.69 8.28 0.35
C PHE A 84 8.01 8.77 -0.93
N VAL A 85 7.53 7.84 -1.78
CA VAL A 85 6.78 8.18 -2.99
C VAL A 85 5.48 8.91 -2.66
N PHE A 86 4.76 8.46 -1.63
CA PHE A 86 3.54 9.12 -1.18
C PHE A 86 3.84 10.51 -0.59
N ILE A 87 4.85 10.63 0.27
CA ILE A 87 5.30 11.93 0.81
C ILE A 87 5.65 12.91 -0.31
N ALA A 88 6.37 12.45 -1.35
CA ALA A 88 6.71 13.31 -2.49
C ALA A 88 5.49 13.68 -3.35
N GLY A 89 4.44 12.86 -3.32
CA GLY A 89 3.20 13.07 -4.07
C GLY A 89 2.08 13.74 -3.27
N SER A 90 2.32 14.16 -2.04
CA SER A 90 1.37 14.83 -1.13
C SER A 90 1.86 16.23 -0.78
#